data_AF-A0A957ZNN3-F1
#
_entry.id   AF-A0A957ZNN3-F1
#
_cell.length_a   1.000
_cell.length_b   1.000
_cell.length_c   1.000
_cell.angle_alpha   90.00
_cell.angle_beta   90.00
_cell.angle_gamma   90.00
#
_symmetry.space_group_name_H-M   'P 1'
#
loop_
_entity.id
_entity.type
_entity.pdbx_description
1 polymer ?
#
loop_
_entity_poly.entity_id
_entity_poly.type
_entity_poly.pdbx_seq_one_letter_code
_entity_poly.pdbx_strand_id
1 'polypeptide(L)'
;MSERIEAPLTLHTAVVQPDWLDYNRHMTEGYYGVAFGFVTDAYMDFVGLDAAYRQGTGCTIYTVETHICFLRELKAGEPLTFTTQLLAF
;
A
#
# COMPACT_ATOMS: atom_id res chain seq x y z
N MET A 1 19.52 2.30 -21.15
CA MET A 1 18.47 3.32 -21.39
C MET A 1 17.51 3.17 -20.23
N SER A 2 17.43 4.13 -19.31
CA SER A 2 16.48 4.04 -18.19
C SER A 2 15.07 4.17 -18.77
N GLU A 3 14.24 3.16 -18.58
CA GLU A 3 12.82 3.24 -18.95
C GLU A 3 12.15 4.34 -18.13
N ARG A 4 11.26 5.10 -18.79
CA ARG A 4 10.48 6.13 -18.14
C ARG A 4 9.37 5.46 -17.34
N ILE A 5 9.36 5.65 -16.03
CA ILE A 5 8.28 5.17 -15.15
C ILE A 5 7.05 6.05 -15.39
N GLU A 6 5.91 5.43 -15.68
CA GLU A 6 4.65 6.15 -15.84
C GLU A 6 4.16 6.72 -14.49
N ALA A 7 3.64 7.94 -14.53
CA ALA A 7 3.13 8.65 -13.36
C ALA A 7 1.66 9.06 -13.59
N PRO A 8 0.77 8.93 -12.58
CA PRO A 8 1.06 8.40 -11.24
C PRO A 8 1.36 6.89 -11.24
N LEU A 9 2.28 6.47 -10.38
CA LEU A 9 2.68 5.07 -10.29
C LEU A 9 1.59 4.27 -9.57
N THR A 10 0.94 3.36 -10.28
CA THR A 10 -0.09 2.47 -9.75
C THR A 10 0.38 1.03 -9.88
N LEU A 11 0.67 0.40 -8.74
CA LEU A 11 1.19 -0.98 -8.66
C LEU A 11 0.20 -1.95 -8.03
N HIS A 12 -0.86 -1.44 -7.39
CA HIS A 12 -1.82 -2.25 -6.66
C HIS A 12 -3.22 -1.65 -6.73
N THR A 13 -4.23 -2.52 -6.74
CA THR A 13 -5.65 -2.18 -6.63
C THR A 13 -6.31 -3.17 -5.70
N ALA A 14 -7.32 -2.73 -4.96
CA ALA A 14 -8.04 -3.60 -4.04
C ALA A 14 -9.54 -3.28 -4.04
N VAL A 15 -10.29 -4.06 -3.27
CA VAL A 15 -11.69 -3.81 -2.96
C VAL A 15 -11.83 -3.88 -1.44
N VAL A 16 -12.65 -3.00 -0.86
CA VAL A 16 -12.95 -3.02 0.58
C VAL A 16 -13.62 -4.35 0.94
N GLN A 17 -12.93 -5.15 1.75
CA GLN A 17 -13.45 -6.45 2.17
C GLN A 17 -14.56 -6.29 3.23
N PRO A 18 -15.59 -7.15 3.24
CA PRO A 18 -16.64 -7.11 4.27
C PRO A 18 -16.09 -7.18 5.70
N ASP A 19 -15.02 -7.96 5.92
CA ASP A 19 -14.39 -8.14 7.23
C ASP A 19 -13.53 -6.93 7.67
N TRP A 20 -13.45 -5.89 6.81
CA TRP A 20 -12.77 -4.63 7.15
C TRP A 20 -13.69 -3.61 7.80
N LEU A 21 -14.99 -3.90 7.89
CA LEU A 21 -15.99 -2.97 8.38
C LEU A 21 -16.10 -3.04 9.91
N ASP A 22 -16.32 -1.89 10.52
CA ASP A 22 -16.71 -1.77 11.92
C ASP A 22 -18.24 -1.97 12.10
N TYR A 23 -18.71 -1.80 13.34
CA TYR A 23 -20.14 -1.87 13.66
C TYR A 23 -20.97 -0.76 12.98
N ASN A 24 -20.35 0.32 12.52
CA ASN A 24 -20.99 1.41 11.76
C ASN A 24 -21.12 1.08 10.27
N ARG A 25 -20.58 -0.07 9.84
CA ARG A 25 -20.53 -0.54 8.45
C ARG A 25 -19.62 0.31 7.57
N HIS A 26 -18.61 0.95 8.15
CA HIS A 26 -17.54 1.62 7.40
C HIS A 26 -16.21 0.95 7.69
N MET A 27 -15.28 1.06 6.74
CA MET A 27 -13.93 0.52 6.90
C MET A 27 -13.29 1.11 8.17
N THR A 28 -12.89 0.25 9.11
CA THR A 28 -12.19 0.70 10.32
C THR A 28 -10.80 1.24 9.96
N GLU A 29 -10.36 2.23 10.72
CA GLU A 29 -9.10 2.95 10.59
C GLU A 29 -7.88 2.03 10.44
N GLY A 30 -7.85 0.90 11.15
CA GLY A 30 -6.73 -0.04 11.12
C GLY A 30 -6.53 -0.68 9.74
N TYR A 31 -7.61 -0.97 9.02
CA TYR A 31 -7.49 -1.60 7.70
C TYR A 31 -7.03 -0.64 6.62
N TYR A 32 -7.07 0.69 6.83
CA TYR A 32 -6.39 1.61 5.91
C TYR A 32 -4.88 1.39 5.98
N GLY A 33 -4.33 1.21 7.17
CA GLY A 33 -2.92 0.87 7.37
C GLY A 33 -2.55 -0.46 6.70
N VAL A 34 -3.40 -1.48 6.82
CA VAL A 34 -3.21 -2.78 6.15
C VAL A 34 -3.22 -2.62 4.63
N ALA A 35 -4.21 -1.90 4.08
CA ALA A 35 -4.30 -1.65 2.64
C ALA A 35 -3.08 -0.89 2.11
N PHE A 36 -2.62 0.15 2.81
CA PHE A 36 -1.38 0.85 2.46
C PHE A 36 -0.13 -0.02 2.62
N GLY A 37 -0.13 -0.98 3.55
CA GLY A 37 0.92 -1.99 3.69
C GLY A 37 1.11 -2.80 2.41
N PHE A 38 0.03 -3.35 1.85
CA PHE A 38 0.09 -4.11 0.59
C PHE A 38 0.57 -3.28 -0.61
N VAL A 39 0.18 -2.01 -0.67
CA VAL A 39 0.66 -1.08 -1.71
C VAL A 39 2.15 -0.80 -1.53
N THR A 40 2.61 -0.68 -0.29
CA THR A 40 4.02 -0.47 0.04
C THR A 40 4.85 -1.71 -0.31
N ASP A 41 4.35 -2.92 -0.03
CA ASP A 41 5.00 -4.18 -0.43
C ASP A 41 5.14 -4.25 -1.96
N ALA A 42 4.08 -3.92 -2.71
CA ALA A 42 4.13 -3.88 -4.17
C ALA A 42 5.18 -2.89 -4.69
N TYR A 43 5.36 -1.74 -4.01
CA TYR A 43 6.42 -0.80 -4.33
C TYR A 43 7.81 -1.35 -4.00
N MET A 44 7.99 -2.00 -2.84
CA MET A 44 9.25 -2.63 -2.46
C MET A 44 9.67 -3.68 -3.48
N ASP A 45 8.75 -4.55 -3.91
CA ASP A 45 9.00 -5.54 -4.97
C ASP A 45 9.39 -4.85 -6.28
N PHE A 46 8.67 -3.80 -6.67
CA PHE A 46 8.94 -3.03 -7.90
C PHE A 46 10.35 -2.42 -7.92
N VAL A 47 10.90 -1.99 -6.78
CA VAL A 47 12.27 -1.45 -6.67
C VAL A 47 13.33 -2.50 -6.32
N GLY A 48 12.97 -3.79 -6.34
CA GLY A 48 13.89 -4.91 -6.13
C GLY A 48 14.20 -5.22 -4.66
N LEU A 49 13.38 -4.75 -3.72
CA LEU A 49 13.45 -5.07 -2.29
C LEU A 49 12.54 -6.24 -1.94
N ASP A 50 12.55 -7.25 -2.80
CA ASP A 50 11.64 -8.39 -2.82
C ASP A 50 12.13 -9.57 -1.95
N ALA A 51 11.52 -10.74 -2.16
CA ALA A 51 11.92 -11.98 -1.51
C ALA A 51 13.37 -12.39 -1.83
N ALA A 52 13.85 -12.16 -3.06
CA ALA A 52 15.21 -12.49 -3.46
C ALA A 52 16.23 -11.57 -2.76
N TYR A 53 15.94 -10.27 -2.66
CA TYR A 53 16.72 -9.33 -1.85
C TYR A 53 16.83 -9.81 -0.40
N ARG A 54 15.71 -10.16 0.23
CA ARG A 54 15.68 -10.62 1.62
C ARG A 54 16.50 -11.89 1.83
N GLN A 55 16.36 -12.88 0.94
CA GLN A 55 17.10 -14.13 1.02
C GLN A 55 18.60 -13.95 0.77
N GLY A 56 18.98 -13.10 -0.19
CA GLY A 56 20.37 -12.86 -0.57
C GLY A 56 21.15 -11.99 0.41
N THR A 57 20.47 -11.08 1.11
CA THR A 57 21.13 -10.11 2.00
C THR A 57 20.90 -10.36 3.49
N GLY A 58 19.82 -11.06 3.86
CA GLY A 58 19.34 -11.14 5.24
C GLY A 58 18.72 -9.83 5.77
N CYS A 59 18.56 -8.81 4.92
CA CYS A 59 17.99 -7.52 5.29
C CYS A 59 16.48 -7.45 5.02
N THR A 60 15.80 -6.56 5.76
CA THR A 60 14.38 -6.23 5.58
C THR A 60 14.16 -4.75 5.86
N ILE A 61 12.99 -4.25 5.47
CA ILE A 61 12.56 -2.86 5.70
C ILE A 61 11.47 -2.87 6.77
N TYR A 62 11.43 -1.81 7.57
CA TYR A 62 10.39 -1.55 8.57
C TYR A 62 9.88 -0.13 8.43
N THR A 63 8.57 0.03 8.57
CA THR A 63 7.94 1.35 8.68
C THR A 63 8.20 1.91 10.08
N VAL A 64 8.93 3.02 10.15
CA VAL A 64 9.22 3.72 11.42
C VAL A 64 8.05 4.62 11.82
N GLU A 65 7.43 5.28 10.83
CA GLU A 65 6.33 6.21 11.05
C GLU A 65 5.36 6.18 9.85
N THR A 66 4.08 6.37 10.15
CA THR A 66 3.03 6.54 9.14
C THR A 66 2.10 7.66 9.57
N HIS A 67 1.64 8.47 8.61
CA HIS A 67 0.59 9.46 8.82
C HIS A 67 -0.55 9.21 7.83
N ILE A 68 -1.76 8.96 8.34
CA ILE A 68 -2.96 8.65 7.54
C ILE A 68 -4.04 9.69 7.83
N CYS A 69 -4.59 10.29 6.77
CA CYS A 69 -5.72 11.20 6.86
C CYS A 69 -7.00 10.51 6.38
N PHE A 70 -8.00 10.41 7.26
CA PHE A 70 -9.31 9.82 6.94
C PHE A 70 -10.26 10.89 6.39
N LEU A 71 -10.29 11.05 5.07
CA LEU A 71 -11.04 12.13 4.41
C LEU A 71 -12.46 11.73 4.00
N ARG A 72 -12.71 10.45 3.77
CA ARG A 72 -14.01 9.92 3.33
C ARG A 72 -14.20 8.50 3.84
N GLU A 73 -15.42 8.18 4.28
CA GLU A 73 -15.79 6.82 4.63
C GLU A 73 -15.78 5.89 3.41
N LEU A 74 -15.56 4.59 3.66
CA LEU A 74 -15.58 3.54 2.66
C LEU A 74 -16.47 2.38 3.12
N LYS A 75 -17.17 1.74 2.18
CA LYS A 75 -18.12 0.64 2.39
C LYS A 75 -17.63 -0.62 1.68
N ALA A 76 -18.13 -1.78 2.14
CA ALA A 76 -17.81 -3.06 1.54
C ALA A 76 -18.10 -3.06 0.03
N GLY A 77 -17.17 -3.63 -0.75
CA GLY A 77 -17.30 -3.72 -2.20
C GLY A 77 -16.86 -2.46 -2.97
N GLU A 78 -16.54 -1.35 -2.30
CA GLU A 78 -16.01 -0.19 -3.00
C GLU A 78 -14.59 -0.45 -3.54
N PRO A 79 -14.29 -0.04 -4.79
CA PRO A 79 -12.97 -0.20 -5.37
C PRO A 79 -11.98 0.79 -4.77
N LEU A 80 -10.75 0.33 -4.54
CA LEU A 80 -9.61 1.10 -4.05
C LEU A 80 -8.54 1.19 -5.14
N THR A 81 -8.18 2.43 -5.48
CA THR A 81 -7.05 2.73 -6.35
C THR A 81 -5.97 3.43 -5.54
N PHE A 82 -4.72 3.05 -5.76
CA PHE A 82 -3.59 3.59 -5.04
C PHE A 82 -2.57 4.19 -6.00
N THR A 83 -1.93 5.27 -5.56
CA THR A 83 -0.84 5.92 -6.29
C THR A 83 0.33 6.10 -5.34
N THR A 84 1.51 5.65 -5.74
CA THR A 84 2.73 5.73 -4.94
C THR A 84 3.64 6.83 -5.47
N GLN A 85 4.24 7.60 -4.57
CA GLN A 85 5.24 8.61 -4.90
C GLN A 85 6.41 8.50 -3.93
N LEU A 86 7.62 8.32 -4.46
CA LEU A 86 8.86 8.45 -3.69
C LEU A 86 9.19 9.95 -3.55
N LEU A 87 9.33 10.42 -2.31
CA LEU A 87 9.62 11.83 -2.04
C LEU A 87 11.12 12.12 -1.93
N ALA A 88 11.92 11.17 -1.43
CA ALA A 88 13.37 11.26 -1.27
C ALA A 88 14.01 9.86 -1.13
N PHE A 89 15.31 9.72 -1.41
CA PHE A 89 16.12 8.50 -1.22
C PHE A 89 17.58 8.83 -0.94
#